data_AF-A0A9X9QRF7-F1
#
_entry.id   AF-A0A9X9QRF7-F1
#
_cell.length_a   1.000
_cell.length_b   1.000
_cell.length_c   1.000
_cell.angle_alpha   90.00
_cell.angle_beta   90.00
_cell.angle_gamma   90.00
#
_symmetry.space_group_name_H-M   'P 1'
#
loop_
_entity.id
_entity.type
_entity.pdbx_description
1 polymer ?
#
loop_
_entity_poly.entity_id
_entity_poly.type
_entity_poly.pdbx_seq_one_letter_code
_entity_poly.pdbx_strand_id
1 'polypeptide(L)' 'MTDKKNQYGPATTCLSIDASLQDPKQVLLATLTDSSMTKEQFKQREKEVENFLKSREAYLKR' A
#
# COMPACT_ATOMS: atom_id res chain seq x y z
N MET A 1 28.34 -19.37 26.43
CA MET A 1 27.06 -18.87 26.96
C MET A 1 26.12 -18.65 25.79
N THR A 2 24.88 -19.10 25.97
CA THR A 2 23.82 -19.31 24.98
C THR A 2 23.17 -18.01 24.51
N ASP A 3 22.70 -18.08 23.25
CA ASP A 3 21.54 -17.41 22.65
C ASP A 3 21.31 -15.91 22.82
N LYS A 4 21.13 -15.25 21.67
CA LYS A 4 19.95 -14.39 21.41
C LYS A 4 19.70 -14.31 19.91
N LYS A 5 18.88 -15.23 19.40
CA LYS A 5 18.09 -15.02 18.18
C LYS A 5 17.13 -13.86 18.43
N ASN A 6 17.48 -12.66 17.98
CA ASN A 6 16.49 -11.60 17.83
C ASN A 6 15.65 -11.93 16.59
N GLN A 7 14.59 -12.67 16.84
CA GLN A 7 13.49 -12.93 15.93
C GLN A 7 12.77 -11.59 15.72
N TYR A 8 13.18 -10.82 14.71
CA TYR A 8 12.41 -9.68 14.25
C TYR A 8 11.12 -10.26 13.65
N GLY A 9 9.98 -9.97 14.28
CA GLY A 9 8.65 -10.32 13.77
C GLY A 9 8.42 -9.75 12.36
N PRO A 10 7.34 -10.15 11.66
CA PRO A 10 7.09 -9.71 10.29
C PRO A 10 7.18 -8.19 10.25
N ALA A 11 8.10 -7.66 9.45
CA ALA A 11 8.27 -6.24 9.26
C ALA A 11 6.93 -5.68 8.81
N THR A 12 6.21 -5.03 9.72
CA THR A 12 5.07 -4.20 9.38
C THR A 12 5.66 -3.02 8.62
N THR A 13 5.79 -3.19 7.30
CA THR A 13 6.19 -2.15 6.36
C THR A 13 5.13 -1.06 6.41
N CYS A 14 5.34 -0.09 7.30
CA CYS A 14 4.57 1.13 7.35
C CYS A 14 4.99 1.96 6.13
N LEU A 15 4.05 2.25 5.22
CA LEU A 15 4.30 3.17 4.12
C LEU A 15 4.33 4.58 4.69
N SER A 16 5.54 5.11 4.89
CA SER A 16 5.75 6.52 5.18
C SER A 16 5.50 7.32 3.91
N ILE A 17 4.26 7.73 3.69
CA ILE A 17 3.90 8.61 2.59
C ILE A 17 4.29 10.03 3.01
N ASP A 18 5.33 10.57 2.37
CA ASP A 18 5.72 11.97 2.57
C ASP A 18 4.53 12.87 2.22
N ALA A 19 4.16 13.75 3.15
CA ALA A 19 2.97 14.59 3.04
C ALA A 19 3.06 15.64 1.90
N SER A 20 4.26 15.82 1.33
CA SER A 20 4.54 16.78 0.27
C SER A 20 4.45 16.20 -1.14
N LEU A 21 3.24 15.87 -1.63
CA LEU A 21 2.93 15.80 -3.08
C LEU A 21 3.02 14.43 -3.80
N GLN A 22 2.83 13.28 -3.13
CA GLN A 22 2.51 12.07 -3.90
C GLN A 22 1.01 11.80 -3.84
N ASP A 23 0.38 11.77 -5.02
CA ASP A 23 -1.01 11.32 -5.18
C ASP A 23 -1.17 9.96 -4.49
N PRO A 24 -2.00 9.84 -3.43
CA PRO A 24 -2.17 8.60 -2.68
C PRO A 24 -2.53 7.41 -3.57
N LYS A 25 -3.21 7.65 -4.69
CA LYS A 25 -3.51 6.61 -5.68
C LYS A 25 -2.24 6.06 -6.31
N GLN A 26 -1.31 6.93 -6.72
CA GLN A 26 -0.05 6.52 -7.34
C GLN A 26 0.87 5.78 -6.37
N VAL A 27 0.95 6.23 -5.11
CA VAL A 27 1.77 5.55 -4.08
C VAL A 27 1.26 4.15 -3.81
N LEU A 28 -0.05 4.01 -3.64
CA LEU A 28 -0.68 2.72 -3.41
C LEU A 28 -0.52 1.81 -4.62
N LEU A 29 -0.69 2.34 -5.84
CA LEU A 29 -0.47 1.57 -7.05
C LEU A 29 0.99 1.10 -7.19
N ALA A 30 1.97 1.97 -6.98
CA ALA A 30 3.38 1.61 -7.06
C ALA A 30 3.77 0.56 -6.01
N THR A 31 3.10 0.56 -4.85
CA THR A 31 3.35 -0.43 -3.79
C THR A 31 2.66 -1.77 -4.05
N LEU A 32 1.46 -1.74 -4.63
CA LEU A 32 0.59 -2.92 -4.78
C LEU A 32 0.70 -3.59 -6.15
N THR A 33 1.47 -3.02 -7.07
CA THR A 33 1.68 -3.55 -8.41
C THR A 33 3.15 -3.89 -8.64
N ASP A 34 3.38 -4.88 -9.50
CA ASP A 34 4.72 -5.30 -9.89
C ASP A 34 4.78 -5.52 -11.40
N SER A 35 5.99 -5.58 -11.96
CA SER A 35 6.22 -5.70 -13.41
C SER A 35 5.80 -7.05 -14.02
N SER A 36 5.49 -8.06 -13.19
CA SER A 36 5.01 -9.37 -13.63
C SER A 36 3.49 -9.42 -13.78
N MET A 37 2.75 -8.41 -13.28
CA MET A 37 1.31 -8.34 -13.42
C MET A 37 0.86 -8.21 -14.88
N THR A 38 -0.20 -8.92 -15.23
CA THR A 38 -0.86 -8.73 -16.53
C THR A 38 -1.60 -7.39 -16.55
N LYS A 39 -1.91 -6.90 -17.75
CA LYS A 39 -2.68 -5.66 -17.93
C LYS A 39 -4.06 -5.70 -17.27
N GLU A 40 -4.70 -6.87 -17.24
CA GLU A 40 -6.01 -7.05 -16.58
C GLU A 40 -5.88 -7.00 -15.06
N GLN A 41 -4.85 -7.65 -14.50
CA GLN A 41 -4.56 -7.59 -13.07
C GLN A 41 -4.24 -6.16 -12.62
N PHE A 42 -3.44 -5.43 -13.41
CA PHE A 42 -3.14 -4.03 -13.15
C PHE A 42 -4.40 -3.16 -13.11
N LYS A 43 -5.26 -3.27 -14.14
CA LYS A 43 -6.55 -2.54 -14.18
C LYS A 43 -7.46 -2.86 -13.00
N GLN A 44 -7.48 -4.13 -12.58
CA GLN A 44 -8.25 -4.54 -11.41
C GLN A 44 -7.70 -3.89 -10.13
N ARG A 45 -6.38 -3.81 -9.96
CA ARG A 45 -5.75 -3.10 -8.84
C ARG A 45 -6.01 -1.61 -8.84
N GLU A 46 -6.03 -0.95 -10.00
CA GLU A 46 -6.44 0.45 -10.12
C GLU A 46 -7.84 0.70 -9.57
N LYS A 47 -8.79 -0.18 -9.90
CA LYS A 47 -10.17 -0.07 -9.42
C LYS A 47 -10.28 -0.28 -7.90
N GLU A 48 -9.53 -1.23 -7.36
CA GLU A 48 -9.50 -1.51 -5.92
C GLU A 48 -8.92 -0.35 -5.11
N VAL A 49 -7.80 0.22 -5.56
CA VAL A 49 -7.18 1.40 -4.93
C VAL A 49 -8.14 2.59 -4.95
N GLU A 50 -8.82 2.84 -6.08
CA GLU A 50 -9.78 3.93 -6.19
C GLU A 50 -10.98 3.74 -5.24
N ASN A 51 -11.52 2.53 -5.17
CA ASN A 51 -12.63 2.22 -4.25
C ASN A 51 -12.22 2.38 -2.79
N PHE A 52 -11.01 1.95 -2.43
CA PHE A 52 -10.45 2.12 -1.09
C PHE A 52 -10.35 3.61 -0.72
N LEU A 53 -9.77 4.44 -1.59
CA LEU A 53 -9.63 5.88 -1.36
C LEU A 53 -10.99 6.58 -1.22
N LYS A 54 -11.97 6.26 -2.07
CA LYS A 54 -13.35 6.78 -1.96
C LYS A 54 -14.00 6.40 -0.64
N SER A 55 -13.87 5.14 -0.21
CA SER A 55 -14.39 4.67 1.07
C SER A 55 -13.75 5.40 2.24
N ARG A 56 -12.43 5.61 2.19
CA ARG A 56 -11.68 6.34 3.21
C ARG A 56 -12.09 7.81 3.28
N GLU A 57 -12.25 8.47 2.13
CA GLU A 57 -12.70 9.86 2.07
C GLU A 57 -14.12 10.01 2.64
N ALA A 58 -15.03 9.11 2.29
CA ALA A 58 -16.39 9.09 2.82
C ALA A 58 -16.42 8.89 4.34
N TYR A 59 -15.52 8.07 4.89
CA TYR A 59 -15.39 7.87 6.34
C TYR A 59 -14.88 9.12 7.05
N LEU A 60 -13.89 9.84 6.48
CA LEU A 60 -13.30 11.03 7.08
C LEU A 60 -14.20 12.28 7.03
N LYS A 61 -15.19 12.29 6.13
CA LYS A 61 -16.15 13.40 5.99
C LYS A 61 -17.39 13.30 6.91
N ARG A 62 -17.46 12.27 7.76
CA ARG A 62 -18.51 12.09 8.78
C ARG A 62 -18.12 12.74 10.09
#